data_AF-A0A369ZWW3-F1
#
_entry.id   AF-A0A369ZWW3-F1
#
_cell.length_a   1.000
_cell.length_b   1.000
_cell.length_c   1.000
_cell.angle_alpha   90.00
_cell.angle_beta   90.00
_cell.angle_gamma   90.00
#
_symmetry.space_group_name_H-M   'P 1'
#
loop_
_entity.id
_entity.type
_entity.pdbx_description
1 polymer ?
#
loop_
_entity_poly.entity_id
_entity_poly.type
_entity_poly.pdbx_seq_one_letter_code
_entity_poly.pdbx_strand_id
1 'polypeptide(L)' 'MPEEHLTEYQLFYQEQPFGLWREDYRTAQIAYLLAAINSDPKKSPPKLTEFMPFFAQEEKEMEEDDGIADYLAKR' A
#
# COMPACT_ATOMS: atom_id res chain seq x y z
N MET A 1 -9.33 -15.80 27.08
CA MET A 1 -9.11 -14.49 26.45
C MET A 1 -9.99 -13.49 27.17
N PRO A 2 -9.43 -12.62 28.03
CA PRO A 2 -10.17 -11.55 28.70
C PRO A 2 -10.75 -10.57 27.67
N GLU A 3 -11.97 -10.09 27.90
CA GLU A 3 -12.67 -9.21 26.95
C GLU A 3 -12.02 -7.83 26.80
N GLU A 4 -11.28 -7.36 27.80
CA GLU A 4 -10.59 -6.06 27.79
C GLU A 4 -9.55 -5.96 26.66
N HIS A 5 -8.84 -7.05 26.38
CA HIS A 5 -7.88 -7.07 25.27
C HIS A 5 -8.55 -7.01 23.90
N LEU A 6 -9.79 -7.48 23.77
CA LEU A 6 -10.51 -7.44 22.49
C LEU A 6 -10.79 -6.01 22.07
N THR A 7 -11.19 -5.16 23.02
CA THR A 7 -11.40 -3.74 22.79
C THR A 7 -10.11 -3.00 22.44
N GLU A 8 -9.00 -3.33 23.11
CA GLU A 8 -7.67 -2.76 22.82
C GLU A 8 -7.20 -3.14 21.41
N TYR A 9 -7.35 -4.41 21.02
CA TYR A 9 -7.01 -4.85 19.67
C TYR A 9 -7.90 -4.20 18.61
N GLN A 10 -9.20 -4.04 18.85
CA GLN A 10 -10.09 -3.36 17.91
C GLN A 10 -9.71 -1.90 17.71
N LEU A 11 -9.36 -1.18 18.80
CA LEU A 11 -8.89 0.20 18.71
C LEU A 11 -7.54 0.28 17.98
N PHE A 12 -6.61 -0.62 18.30
CA PHE A 12 -5.31 -0.73 17.64
C PHE A 12 -5.43 -0.96 16.12
N TYR A 13 -6.33 -1.83 15.68
CA TYR A 13 -6.56 -2.06 14.24
C TYR A 13 -7.32 -0.92 13.54
N GLN A 14 -8.04 -0.08 14.29
CA GLN A 14 -8.66 1.14 13.75
C GLN A 14 -7.67 2.30 13.66
N GLU A 15 -6.76 2.43 14.64
CA GLU A 15 -5.76 3.51 14.69
C GLU A 15 -4.56 3.25 13.78
N GLN A 16 -4.14 1.99 13.61
CA GLN A 16 -3.01 1.69 12.76
C GLN A 16 -3.40 1.90 11.28
N PRO A 17 -2.57 2.64 10.50
CA PRO A 17 -2.90 3.08 9.14
C PRO A 17 -2.86 1.96 8.09
N PHE A 18 -2.96 0.69 8.50
CA PHE A 18 -3.08 -0.45 7.60
C PHE A 18 -4.29 -0.34 6.66
N GLY A 19 -5.31 0.45 7.06
CA GLY A 19 -6.47 0.78 6.23
C GLY A 19 -6.15 1.81 5.15
N LEU A 20 -5.38 2.86 5.45
CA LEU A 20 -5.16 3.97 4.52
C LEU A 20 -4.45 3.48 3.25
N TRP A 21 -3.36 2.72 3.41
CA TRP A 21 -2.61 2.21 2.27
C TRP A 21 -3.39 1.19 1.43
N ARG A 22 -4.16 0.30 2.07
CA ARG A 22 -4.98 -0.69 1.37
C ARG A 22 -6.11 -0.03 0.59
N GLU A 23 -6.72 1.01 1.16
CA GLU A 23 -7.76 1.79 0.50
C GLU A 23 -7.18 2.66 -0.63
N ASP A 24 -6.01 3.29 -0.43
CA ASP A 24 -5.28 4.02 -1.47
C ASP A 24 -4.89 3.11 -2.64
N TYR A 25 -4.41 1.90 -2.36
CA TYR A 25 -4.10 0.91 -3.39
C TYR A 25 -5.34 0.45 -4.15
N ARG A 26 -6.46 0.21 -3.45
CA ARG A 26 -7.72 -0.19 -4.11
C ARG A 26 -8.26 0.92 -5.00
N THR A 27 -8.23 2.16 -4.53
CA THR A 27 -8.67 3.31 -5.32
C THR A 27 -7.76 3.55 -6.52
N ALA A 28 -6.44 3.36 -6.37
CA ALA A 28 -5.48 3.40 -7.47
C ALA A 28 -5.78 2.33 -8.54
N GLN A 29 -6.13 1.10 -8.15
CA GLN A 29 -6.53 0.06 -9.12
C GLN A 29 -7.76 0.44 -9.92
N ILE A 30 -8.78 1.02 -9.26
CA ILE A 30 -10.02 1.45 -9.92
C ILE A 30 -9.71 2.59 -10.90
N ALA A 31 -8.92 3.58 -10.48
CA ALA A 31 -8.51 4.70 -11.32
C ALA A 31 -7.69 4.24 -12.52
N TYR A 32 -6.73 3.33 -12.31
CA TYR A 32 -5.94 2.69 -13.37
C TYR A 32 -6.82 1.98 -14.39
N LEU A 33 -7.79 1.18 -13.93
CA LEU A 33 -8.67 0.42 -14.81
C LEU A 33 -9.56 1.36 -15.65
N LEU A 34 -10.07 2.43 -15.03
CA LEU A 34 -10.84 3.46 -15.70
C LEU A 34 -9.99 4.22 -16.74
N ALA A 35 -8.75 4.55 -16.39
CA ALA A 35 -7.80 5.19 -17.30
C ALA A 35 -7.43 4.26 -18.47
N ALA A 36 -7.20 2.97 -18.22
CA ALA A 36 -6.87 1.99 -19.24
C ALA A 36 -8.00 1.82 -20.25
N ILE A 37 -9.25 1.74 -19.79
CA ILE A 37 -10.43 1.63 -20.66
C ILE A 37 -10.60 2.87 -21.56
N ASN A 38 -10.34 4.06 -21.01
CA ASN A 38 -10.50 5.32 -21.75
C ASN A 38 -9.21 5.77 -22.48
N SER A 39 -8.15 4.97 -22.45
CA SER A 39 -6.87 5.33 -23.05
C SER A 39 -6.88 5.18 -24.57
N ASP A 40 -6.18 6.08 -25.26
CA ASP A 40 -5.96 5.95 -26.70
C ASP A 40 -5.04 4.74 -26.98
N PRO A 41 -5.42 3.79 -27.85
CA PRO A 41 -4.62 2.61 -28.15
C PRO A 41 -3.30 2.92 -28.91
N LYS A 42 -3.08 4.18 -29.29
CA LYS A 42 -1.86 4.66 -29.94
C LYS A 42 -0.85 5.27 -28.95
N LYS A 43 -1.26 5.54 -27.72
CA LYS A 43 -0.41 6.11 -26.66
C LYS A 43 0.11 5.01 -25.75
N SER A 44 1.11 5.33 -24.94
CA SER A 44 1.58 4.43 -23.89
C SER A 44 0.44 4.14 -22.90
N PRO A 45 0.26 2.89 -22.47
CA PRO A 45 -0.73 2.55 -21.47
C PRO A 45 -0.40 3.29 -20.16
N PRO A 46 -1.44 3.69 -19.38
CA PRO A 46 -1.22 4.28 -18.06
C PRO A 46 -0.49 3.29 -17.15
N LYS A 47 0.20 3.77 -16.12
CA LYS A 47 0.84 2.90 -15.13
C LYS A 47 0.16 3.04 -13.77
N LEU A 48 0.08 1.95 -13.00
CA LEU A 48 -0.53 1.98 -11.67
C LEU A 48 0.21 2.94 -10.72
N THR A 49 1.53 3.07 -10.86
CA THR A 49 2.38 3.96 -10.05
C THR A 49 2.05 5.44 -10.26
N GLU A 50 1.45 5.82 -11.39
CA GLU A 50 0.99 7.20 -11.64
C GLU A 50 -0.20 7.59 -10.77
N PHE A 51 -0.94 6.60 -10.25
CA PHE A 51 -2.07 6.80 -9.33
C PHE A 51 -1.66 6.63 -7.86
N MET A 52 -0.38 6.36 -7.58
CA MET A 52 0.17 6.14 -6.25
C MET A 52 1.43 6.99 -6.04
N PRO A 53 1.29 8.30 -5.77
CA PRO A 53 2.41 9.25 -5.76
C PRO A 53 3.49 8.93 -4.69
N PHE A 54 3.10 8.32 -3.57
CA PHE A 54 4.05 7.89 -2.52
C PHE A 54 4.94 6.72 -2.96
N PHE A 55 4.40 5.80 -3.77
CA PHE A 55 5.15 4.64 -4.29
C PHE A 55 6.18 5.03 -5.37
N ALA A 56 5.87 6.07 -6.14
CA ALA A 56 6.79 6.57 -7.17
C ALA A 56 8.03 7.27 -6.56
N GLN A 57 7.96 7.71 -5.30
CA GLN A 57 9.10 8.26 -4.55
C GLN A 57 9.96 7.15 -3.95
N GLU A 58 9.34 6.07 -3.45
CA GLU A 58 10.07 4.93 -2.86
C GLU A 58 11.00 4.22 -3.86
N GLU A 59 10.67 4.15 -5.16
CA GLU A 59 11.60 3.60 -6.16
C GLU A 59 12.96 4.33 -6.21
N LYS A 60 13.05 5.56 -5.68
CA LYS A 60 14.32 6.29 -5.55
C LYS A 60 15.01 6.12 -4.19
N GLU A 61 14.32 5.61 -3.18
CA GLU A 61 14.81 5.51 -1.79
C GLU A 61 14.97 4.05 -1.29
N MET A 62 14.63 3.04 -2.09
CA MET A 62 14.82 1.60 -1.80
C MET A 62 16.29 1.11 -1.75
N GLU A 63 17.20 1.85 -1.11
CA GLU A 63 18.50 1.31 -0.65
C GLU A 63 18.55 1.11 0.89
N GLU A 64 17.48 1.42 1.63
CA GLU A 64 17.47 1.18 3.09
C GLU A 64 16.81 -0.17 3.42
N ASP A 65 17.67 -1.15 3.71
CA ASP A 65 17.35 -2.50 4.18
C ASP A 65 16.42 -2.48 5.42
N ASP A 66 15.19 -2.97 5.25
CA ASP A 66 14.10 -2.92 6.24
C ASP A 66 14.35 -3.83 7.48
N GLY A 67 15.55 -4.39 7.66
CA GLY A 67 15.97 -5.11 8.86
C GLY A 67 15.19 -6.41 9.17
N ILE A 68 14.24 -6.78 8.31
CA ILE A 68 13.39 -7.97 8.44
C ILE A 68 14.24 -9.24 8.39
N ALA A 69 15.29 -9.24 7.56
CA ALA A 69 16.24 -10.34 7.44
C ALA A 69 16.97 -10.63 8.77
N ASP A 70 17.40 -9.57 9.47
CA ASP A 70 18.10 -9.68 10.76
C ASP A 70 17.17 -10.15 11.90
N TYR A 71 15.90 -9.77 11.86
CA TYR A 71 14.90 -10.23 12.83
C TYR A 71 14.58 -11.73 12.65
N LEU A 72 14.51 -12.22 11.42
CA LEU A 72 14.31 -13.64 11.11
C LEU A 72 15.53 -14.51 11.45
N ALA A 73 16.74 -13.97 11.30
CA ALA A 73 17.98 -14.70 11.60
C ALA A 73 18.20 -14.91 13.12
N LYS A 74 17.55 -14.12 13.97
CA LYS A 74 17.65 -14.21 15.45
C LYS A 74 16.64 -15.17 16.09
N ARG A 75 15.85 -15.90 15.30
CA ARG A 75 14.85 -16.87 15.78
C ARG A 75 15.42 -18.26 16.01
#